data_AF-A0A1G8ZZM0-F1
#
_entry.id   AF-A0A1G8ZZM0-F1
#
_cell.length_a   1.000
_cell.length_b   1.000
_cell.length_c   1.000
_cell.angle_alpha   90.00
_cell.angle_beta   90.00
_cell.angle_gamma   90.00
#
_symmetry.space_group_name_H-M   'P 1'
#
loop_
_entity.id
_entity.type
_entity.pdbx_description
1 polymer ?
#
loop_
_entity_poly.entity_id
_entity_poly.type
_entity_poly.pdbx_seq_one_letter_code
_entity_poly.pdbx_strand_id
1 'polypeptide(L)'
;MAGEVSSCPVRNKRQLLPLCYHFAIMSLVLIKTILLLSAANLFMLFAWYGHLKDLHQKPLWLAIIVSWGIALIEYSLQVPANRIGFSQLNLAQLKILQEVITLIVFIPFAVMYMQQPLKWDYLWAGLCMMGAVYFIFRT
;
A
#
# COMPACT_ATOMS: atom_id res chain seq x y z
N MET A 1 -57.50 10.54 31.62
CA MET A 1 -56.62 9.65 32.39
C MET A 1 -55.96 8.71 31.41
N ALA A 2 -54.69 8.96 31.13
CA ALA A 2 -53.86 8.20 30.21
C ALA A 2 -53.40 6.90 30.91
N GLY A 3 -53.49 5.77 30.20
CA GLY A 3 -52.86 4.51 30.58
C GLY A 3 -52.05 4.04 29.38
N GLU A 4 -50.76 4.38 29.37
CA GLU A 4 -49.81 4.04 28.32
C GLU A 4 -49.63 2.53 28.19
N VAL A 5 -49.78 2.06 26.96
CA VAL A 5 -49.41 0.72 26.51
C VAL A 5 -47.90 0.60 26.60
N SER A 6 -47.41 -0.10 27.62
CA SER A 6 -45.99 -0.46 27.76
C SER A 6 -45.63 -1.55 26.74
N SER A 7 -45.39 -1.12 25.50
CA SER A 7 -44.72 -1.94 24.48
C SER A 7 -43.22 -1.71 24.60
N CYS A 8 -42.53 -2.66 25.24
CA CYS A 8 -41.08 -2.72 25.21
C CYS A 8 -40.62 -2.82 23.74
N PRO A 9 -39.76 -1.93 23.21
CA PRO A 9 -39.37 -1.99 21.81
C PRO A 9 -38.46 -3.20 21.59
N VAL A 10 -38.89 -4.08 20.70
CA VAL A 10 -38.10 -5.21 20.18
C VAL A 10 -36.75 -4.68 19.69
N ARG A 11 -35.67 -5.01 20.41
CA ARG A 11 -34.30 -4.61 20.08
C ARG A 11 -33.90 -5.25 18.74
N ASN A 12 -33.96 -4.45 17.69
CA ASN A 12 -33.73 -4.80 16.30
C ASN A 12 -32.26 -5.18 16.02
N LYS A 13 -31.93 -6.48 15.97
CA LYS A 13 -30.61 -6.98 15.55
C LYS A 13 -30.25 -6.65 14.07
N ARG A 14 -31.19 -6.18 13.24
CA ARG A 14 -30.92 -5.85 11.81
C ARG A 14 -30.13 -4.55 11.60
N GLN A 15 -30.09 -3.65 12.58
CA GLN A 15 -29.34 -2.38 12.46
C GLN A 15 -27.85 -2.51 12.81
N LEU A 16 -27.40 -3.61 13.43
CA LEU A 16 -25.97 -3.85 13.70
C LEU A 16 -25.21 -4.46 12.51
N LEU A 17 -25.89 -5.25 11.65
CA LEU A 17 -25.28 -5.84 10.45
C LEU A 17 -24.72 -4.83 9.41
N PRO A 18 -25.38 -3.69 9.10
CA PRO A 18 -24.88 -2.77 8.07
C PRO A 18 -23.55 -2.10 8.46
N LEU A 19 -23.30 -1.84 9.75
CA LEU A 19 -22.02 -1.27 10.19
C LEU A 19 -20.85 -2.26 10.04
N CYS A 20 -21.07 -3.53 10.41
CA CYS A 20 -20.04 -4.57 10.28
C CYS A 20 -19.73 -4.86 8.80
N TYR A 21 -20.76 -4.86 7.94
CA TYR A 21 -20.61 -5.02 6.50
C TYR A 21 -19.90 -3.82 5.85
N HIS A 22 -20.20 -2.60 6.28
CA HIS A 22 -19.51 -1.40 5.80
C HIS A 22 -18.03 -1.38 6.22
N PHE A 23 -17.74 -1.70 7.49
CA PHE A 23 -16.36 -1.84 7.97
C PHE A 23 -15.60 -2.96 7.23
N ALA A 24 -16.26 -4.09 6.96
CA ALA A 24 -15.68 -5.18 6.18
C ALA A 24 -15.42 -4.82 4.72
N ILE A 25 -16.28 -4.01 4.09
CA ILE A 25 -16.06 -3.51 2.72
C ILE A 25 -14.91 -2.52 2.70
N MET A 26 -14.86 -1.56 3.63
CA MET A 26 -13.77 -0.58 3.72
C MET A 26 -12.42 -1.28 3.95
N SER A 27 -12.38 -2.29 4.82
CA SER A 27 -11.16 -3.06 5.07
C SER A 27 -10.73 -3.87 3.83
N LEU A 28 -11.67 -4.46 3.09
CA LEU A 28 -11.37 -5.18 1.85
C LEU A 28 -10.74 -4.28 0.78
N VAL A 29 -11.26 -3.04 0.63
CA VAL A 29 -10.74 -2.06 -0.33
C VAL A 29 -9.29 -1.67 0.00
N LEU A 30 -9.01 -1.42 1.28
CA LEU A 30 -7.66 -1.10 1.74
C LEU A 30 -6.69 -2.27 1.57
N ILE A 31 -7.10 -3.48 1.94
CA ILE A 31 -6.27 -4.69 1.77
C ILE A 31 -5.95 -4.92 0.29
N LYS A 32 -6.94 -4.81 -0.60
CA LYS A 32 -6.73 -4.92 -2.06
C LYS A 32 -5.76 -3.86 -2.56
N THR A 33 -5.92 -2.62 -2.11
CA THR A 33 -5.03 -1.51 -2.47
C THR A 33 -3.60 -1.80 -2.05
N ILE A 34 -3.38 -2.17 -0.78
CA ILE A 34 -2.05 -2.47 -0.23
C ILE A 34 -1.40 -3.64 -0.99
N LEU A 35 -2.15 -4.70 -1.27
CA LEU A 35 -1.64 -5.87 -1.99
C LEU A 35 -1.20 -5.51 -3.41
N LEU A 36 -2.03 -4.77 -4.17
CA LEU A 36 -1.66 -4.32 -5.51
C LEU A 36 -0.48 -3.36 -5.49
N LEU A 37 -0.46 -2.39 -4.57
CA LEU A 37 0.66 -1.44 -4.43
C LEU A 37 1.96 -2.17 -4.06
N SER A 38 1.89 -3.21 -3.21
CA SER A 38 3.06 -4.00 -2.84
C SER A 38 3.59 -4.82 -4.01
N ALA A 39 2.70 -5.42 -4.80
CA ALA A 39 3.06 -6.13 -6.02
C ALA A 39 3.68 -5.18 -7.06
N ALA A 40 3.08 -4.01 -7.29
CA ALA A 40 3.63 -2.97 -8.17
C ALA A 40 5.03 -2.54 -7.70
N ASN A 41 5.20 -2.32 -6.39
CA ASN A 41 6.49 -1.93 -5.83
C ASN A 41 7.59 -2.97 -6.06
N LEU A 42 7.28 -4.27 -5.94
CA LEU A 42 8.23 -5.34 -6.26
C LEU A 42 8.72 -5.24 -7.71
N PHE A 43 7.81 -5.07 -8.67
CA PHE A 43 8.19 -4.88 -10.08
C PHE A 43 9.02 -3.61 -10.28
N MET A 44 8.70 -2.53 -9.56
CA MET A 44 9.48 -1.30 -9.60
C MET A 44 10.93 -1.53 -9.16
N LEU A 45 11.15 -2.27 -8.07
CA LEU A 45 12.50 -2.59 -7.58
C LEU A 45 13.31 -3.39 -8.60
N PHE A 46 12.69 -4.35 -9.29
CA PHE A 46 13.36 -5.08 -10.36
C PHE A 46 13.68 -4.19 -11.57
N ALA A 47 12.76 -3.30 -11.96
CA ALA A 47 12.98 -2.38 -13.06
C ALA A 47 14.13 -1.39 -12.79
N TRP A 48 14.24 -0.88 -11.56
CA TRP A 48 15.30 0.07 -11.20
C TRP A 48 16.63 -0.58 -10.82
N TYR A 49 16.60 -1.71 -10.11
CA TYR A 49 17.80 -2.26 -9.48
C TYR A 49 18.16 -3.66 -9.98
N GLY A 50 17.22 -4.42 -10.54
CA GLY A 50 17.49 -5.78 -11.03
C GLY A 50 18.60 -5.82 -12.08
N HIS A 51 18.61 -4.85 -13.00
CA HIS A 51 19.63 -4.77 -14.04
C HIS A 51 21.05 -4.52 -13.48
N LEU A 52 21.19 -3.94 -12.28
CA LEU A 52 22.49 -3.68 -11.64
C LEU A 52 23.16 -4.98 -11.18
N LYS A 53 22.37 -6.02 -10.87
CA LYS A 53 22.92 -7.31 -10.45
C LYS A 53 23.23 -8.20 -11.65
N ASP A 54 22.27 -8.34 -12.56
CA ASP A 54 22.30 -9.39 -13.58
C ASP A 54 22.78 -8.90 -14.96
N LEU A 55 22.72 -7.58 -15.22
CA LEU A 55 23.03 -6.97 -16.52
C LEU A 55 24.15 -5.93 -16.45
N HIS A 56 24.96 -5.89 -15.39
CA HIS A 56 25.98 -4.85 -15.20
C HIS A 56 27.01 -4.75 -16.35
N GLN A 57 27.28 -5.86 -17.05
CA GLN A 57 28.18 -5.91 -18.22
C GLN A 57 27.46 -5.85 -19.56
N LYS A 58 26.11 -5.76 -19.57
CA LYS A 58 25.31 -5.67 -20.79
C LYS A 58 25.19 -4.21 -21.25
N PRO A 59 24.96 -3.96 -22.55
CA PRO A 59 24.83 -2.61 -23.07
C PRO A 59 23.61 -1.91 -22.46
N LEU A 60 23.77 -0.61 -22.17
CA LEU A 60 22.76 0.22 -21.49
C LEU A 60 21.38 0.17 -22.15
N TRP A 61 21.33 0.13 -23.49
CA TRP A 61 20.06 0.09 -24.23
C TRP A 61 19.22 -1.14 -23.86
N LEU A 62 19.86 -2.29 -23.60
CA LEU A 62 19.17 -3.52 -23.23
C LEU A 62 18.58 -3.40 -21.82
N ALA A 63 19.34 -2.84 -20.88
CA ALA A 63 18.85 -2.56 -19.54
C ALA A 63 17.62 -1.63 -19.57
N ILE A 64 17.68 -0.55 -20.36
CA ILE A 64 16.56 0.40 -20.51
C ILE A 64 15.29 -0.29 -21.03
N ILE A 65 15.40 -1.09 -22.10
CA ILE A 65 14.24 -1.75 -22.71
C ILE A 65 13.64 -2.80 -21.78
N VAL A 66 14.47 -3.59 -21.10
CA VAL A 66 14.00 -4.57 -20.11
C VAL A 66 13.30 -3.86 -18.95
N SER A 67 13.91 -2.81 -18.40
CA SER A 67 13.33 -2.01 -17.32
C SER A 67 12.00 -1.37 -17.73
N TRP A 68 11.88 -0.88 -18.98
CA TRP A 68 10.62 -0.38 -19.52
C TRP A 68 9.55 -1.47 -19.64
N GLY A 69 9.92 -2.67 -20.10
CA GLY A 69 9.00 -3.81 -20.16
C GLY A 69 8.45 -4.19 -18.77
N ILE A 70 9.30 -4.17 -17.74
CA ILE A 70 8.89 -4.44 -16.36
C ILE A 70 8.02 -3.30 -15.82
N ALA A 71 8.38 -2.04 -16.09
CA ALA A 71 7.61 -0.87 -15.67
C ALA A 71 6.17 -0.87 -16.23
N LEU A 72 5.95 -1.39 -17.44
CA LEU A 72 4.59 -1.51 -17.99
C LEU A 72 3.69 -2.45 -17.17
N ILE A 73 4.25 -3.53 -16.63
CA ILE A 73 3.53 -4.46 -15.74
C ILE A 73 3.24 -3.78 -14.40
N GLU A 74 4.22 -3.07 -13.86
CA GLU A 74 4.07 -2.27 -12.65
C GLU A 74 2.92 -1.26 -12.79
N TYR A 75 2.92 -0.45 -13.85
CA TYR A 75 1.88 0.54 -14.12
C TYR A 75 0.49 -0.09 -14.25
N SER A 76 0.41 -1.28 -14.85
CA SER A 76 -0.86 -2.02 -15.01
C SER A 76 -1.48 -2.41 -13.67
N LEU A 77 -0.67 -2.56 -12.61
CA LEU A 77 -1.12 -2.81 -11.24
C LEU A 77 -1.29 -1.51 -10.44
N GLN A 78 -0.38 -0.56 -10.63
CA GLN A 78 -0.33 0.70 -9.88
C GLN A 78 -1.53 1.59 -10.17
N VAL A 79 -1.95 1.69 -11.43
CA VAL A 79 -3.11 2.51 -11.84
C VAL A 79 -4.43 2.05 -11.20
N PRO A 80 -4.83 0.76 -11.28
CA PRO A 80 -6.04 0.29 -10.61
C PRO A 80 -5.91 0.35 -9.09
N ALA A 81 -4.74 0.08 -8.51
CA ALA A 81 -4.51 0.20 -7.07
C ALA A 81 -4.84 1.61 -6.58
N ASN A 82 -4.33 2.63 -7.28
CA ASN A 82 -4.54 4.01 -6.91
C ASN A 82 -5.99 4.45 -7.08
N ARG A 83 -6.67 4.00 -8.14
CA ARG A 83 -8.09 4.28 -8.35
C ARG A 83 -8.97 3.66 -7.25
N ILE A 84 -8.65 2.44 -6.83
CA ILE A 84 -9.37 1.75 -5.75
C ILE A 84 -9.07 2.44 -4.41
N GLY A 85 -7.81 2.73 -4.11
CA GLY A 85 -7.39 3.40 -2.88
C GLY A 85 -7.95 4.81 -2.71
N PHE A 86 -8.04 5.58 -3.80
CA PHE A 86 -8.57 6.94 -3.79
C PHE A 86 -10.08 7.00 -3.46
N SER A 87 -10.79 5.87 -3.47
CA SER A 87 -12.19 5.81 -2.99
C SER A 87 -12.33 5.95 -1.48
N GLN A 88 -11.25 5.73 -0.71
CA GLN A 88 -11.26 5.76 0.76
C GLN A 88 -10.18 6.68 1.34
N LEU A 89 -9.07 6.88 0.61
CA LEU A 89 -7.94 7.70 1.02
C LEU A 89 -7.84 8.95 0.15
N ASN A 90 -7.35 10.05 0.71
CA ASN A 90 -6.98 11.21 -0.09
C ASN A 90 -5.65 10.98 -0.83
N LEU A 91 -5.29 11.90 -1.73
CA LEU A 91 -4.07 11.78 -2.55
C LEU A 91 -2.80 11.71 -1.69
N ALA A 92 -2.72 12.52 -0.62
CA ALA A 92 -1.54 12.59 0.24
C ALA A 92 -1.38 11.31 1.08
N GLN A 93 -2.47 10.78 1.63
CA GLN A 93 -2.51 9.52 2.36
C GLN A 93 -2.10 8.35 1.48
N LEU A 94 -2.60 8.31 0.24
CA LEU A 94 -2.24 7.28 -0.73
C LEU A 94 -0.75 7.34 -1.09
N LYS A 95 -0.18 8.55 -1.25
CA LYS A 95 1.25 8.73 -1.51
C LYS A 95 2.10 8.26 -0.33
N ILE A 96 1.77 8.66 0.89
CA ILE A 96 2.50 8.20 2.08
C ILE A 96 2.39 6.68 2.25
N LEU A 97 1.22 6.10 1.99
CA LEU A 97 1.04 4.65 2.01
C LEU A 97 2.00 3.96 1.04
N GLN A 98 2.14 4.48 -0.18
CA GLN A 98 3.10 3.96 -1.16
C GLN A 98 4.55 4.08 -0.69
N GLU A 99 4.94 5.19 -0.06
CA GLU A 99 6.30 5.37 0.48
C GLU A 99 6.59 4.39 1.63
N VAL A 100 5.60 4.13 2.50
CA VAL A 100 5.72 3.12 3.57
C VAL A 100 5.88 1.73 2.96
N ILE A 101 5.06 1.37 1.97
CA ILE A 101 5.18 0.10 1.24
C ILE A 101 6.55 0.01 0.56
N THR A 102 7.01 1.10 -0.06
CA THR A 102 8.31 1.15 -0.73
C THR A 102 9.43 0.83 0.24
N LEU A 103 9.45 1.46 1.43
CA LEU A 103 10.49 1.20 2.41
C LEU A 103 10.42 -0.25 2.94
N ILE A 104 9.22 -0.75 3.23
CA ILE A 104 9.00 -2.12 3.73
C ILE A 104 9.44 -3.18 2.72
N VAL A 105 9.18 -2.97 1.43
CA VAL A 105 9.53 -3.91 0.36
C VAL A 105 11.00 -3.75 -0.06
N PHE A 106 11.54 -2.52 0.00
CA PHE A 106 12.92 -2.23 -0.34
C PHE A 106 13.93 -2.86 0.62
N ILE A 107 13.68 -2.81 1.94
CA ILE A 107 14.60 -3.40 2.94
C ILE A 107 14.89 -4.89 2.67
N PRO A 108 13.89 -5.79 2.55
CA PRO A 108 14.12 -7.20 2.25
C PRO A 108 14.75 -7.39 0.87
N PHE A 109 14.40 -6.58 -0.12
CA PHE A 109 15.05 -6.61 -1.44
C PHE A 109 16.54 -6.25 -1.36
N ALA A 110 16.91 -5.19 -0.62
CA ALA A 110 18.29 -4.77 -0.45
C ALA A 110 19.14 -5.84 0.24
N VAL A 111 18.60 -6.52 1.25
CA VAL A 111 19.33 -7.55 2.00
C VAL A 111 19.38 -8.87 1.24
N MET A 112 18.24 -9.38 0.78
CA MET A 112 18.19 -10.72 0.19
C MET A 112 18.62 -10.74 -1.27
N TYR A 113 18.18 -9.77 -2.08
CA TYR A 113 18.48 -9.74 -3.50
C TYR A 113 19.81 -9.01 -3.77
N MET A 114 20.02 -7.82 -3.21
CA MET A 114 21.24 -7.02 -3.46
C MET A 114 22.41 -7.34 -2.51
N GLN A 115 22.18 -8.17 -1.48
CA GLN A 115 23.21 -8.57 -0.49
C GLN A 115 23.89 -7.36 0.19
N GLN A 116 23.13 -6.27 0.37
CA GLN A 116 23.60 -5.07 1.05
C GLN A 116 23.41 -5.21 2.57
N PRO A 117 24.40 -4.79 3.38
CA PRO A 117 24.27 -4.84 4.83
C PRO A 117 23.18 -3.87 5.32
N LEU A 118 22.37 -4.33 6.28
CA LEU A 118 21.41 -3.46 6.97
C LEU A 118 22.15 -2.40 7.77
N LYS A 119 22.01 -1.15 7.34
CA LYS A 119 22.48 0.01 8.10
C LYS A 119 21.39 0.50 9.05
N TRP A 120 21.80 1.05 10.19
CA TRP A 120 20.90 1.71 11.14
C TRP A 120 20.11 2.86 10.50
N ASP A 121 20.61 3.43 9.40
CA ASP A 121 19.94 4.46 8.61
C ASP A 121 18.52 4.05 8.16
N TYR A 122 18.29 2.76 7.87
CA TYR A 122 16.95 2.27 7.50
C TYR A 122 15.94 2.37 8.65
N LEU A 123 16.40 2.21 9.88
CA LEU A 123 15.55 2.34 11.06
C LEU A 123 15.21 3.81 11.32
N TRP A 124 16.18 4.71 11.16
CA TRP A 124 15.94 6.15 11.24
C TRP A 124 15.00 6.64 10.13
N ALA A 125 15.18 6.15 8.91
CA ALA A 125 14.26 6.41 7.81
C ALA A 125 12.84 5.92 8.12
N GLY A 126 12.70 4.71 8.67
CA GLY A 126 11.42 4.18 9.14
C GLY A 126 10.77 5.05 10.22
N LEU A 127 11.55 5.53 11.19
CA LEU A 127 11.06 6.42 12.25
C LEU A 127 10.60 7.78 11.69
N CYS A 128 11.36 8.36 10.75
CA CYS A 128 10.95 9.57 10.04
C CYS A 128 9.65 9.35 9.26
N MET A 129 9.49 8.19 8.61
CA MET A 129 8.27 7.82 7.90
C MET A 129 7.06 7.70 8.83
N MET A 130 7.22 7.19 10.06
CA MET A 130 6.15 7.19 11.06
C MET A 130 5.69 8.62 11.41
N GLY A 131 6.63 9.57 11.48
CA GLY A 131 6.30 10.98 11.64
C GLY A 131 5.46 11.53 10.48
N ALA A 132 5.85 11.21 9.24
CA ALA A 132 5.08 11.61 8.05
C ALA A 132 3.66 11.01 8.04
N VAL A 133 3.52 9.74 8.41
CA VAL A 133 2.21 9.08 8.58
C VAL A 133 1.38 9.84 9.62
N TYR A 134 1.94 10.11 10.80
CA TYR A 134 1.21 10.85 11.84
C TYR A 134 0.73 12.23 11.35
N PHE A 135 1.59 13.01 10.67
CA PHE A 135 1.23 14.35 10.21
C PHE A 135 0.21 14.38 9.06
N ILE A 136 0.14 13.33 8.24
CA ILE A 136 -0.81 13.25 7.12
C ILE A 136 -2.14 12.64 7.56
N PHE A 137 -2.13 11.81 8.59
CA PHE A 137 -3.35 11.18 9.12
C PHE A 137 -3.91 11.90 10.36
N ARG A 138 -3.19 12.84 10.97
CA ARG A 138 -3.78 13.74 11.99
C ARG A 138 -4.91 14.54 11.34
N THR A 139 -6.09 14.41 11.92
CA THR A 139 -7.29 15.19 11.60
C THR A 139 -7.62 16.01 12.83
#